data_AF-A0A4R5CV89-F1
#
_entry.id   AF-A0A4R5CV89-F1
#
_cell.length_a   1.000
_cell.length_b   1.000
_cell.length_c   1.000
_cell.angle_alpha   90.00
_cell.angle_beta   90.00
_cell.angle_gamma   90.00
#
_symmetry.space_group_name_H-M   'P 1'
#
loop_
_entity.id
_entity.type
_entity.pdbx_description
1 polymer ?
#
loop_
_entity_poly.entity_id
_entity_poly.type
_entity_poly.pdbx_seq_one_letter_code
_entity_poly.pdbx_strand_id
1 'polypeptide(L)'
;MKNLSLLIIIFFLTFTSCTIQKDFYQNGNLEAKGKITQDIKHGKWKYFYKNGNLHQIGKYSNGMKTGEWKMFHTNGNLEAIGTFIEGVRVGVWKSYHNSGTIYTEKEWDNGMLTKTIACYDEEGYKVNKNTFSGSTESKKASDISSTLNFIIHGIDNKVPQEYLNFKTKYGIGLIIENCAVDPFSFSRASKNNRMISEYLNTKYGKAWLNELSLKPYGI
;
A
#
# COMPACT_ATOMS: atom_id res chain seq x y z
N MET A 1 -14.00 68.20 -9.79
CA MET A 1 -14.20 67.24 -10.89
C MET A 1 -12.83 66.97 -11.51
N LYS A 2 -12.22 65.79 -11.58
CA LYS A 2 -12.60 64.40 -11.36
C LYS A 2 -11.39 63.70 -10.72
N ASN A 3 -11.59 62.94 -9.65
CA ASN A 3 -10.56 62.03 -9.11
C ASN A 3 -10.45 60.82 -10.04
N LEU A 4 -9.31 60.64 -10.69
CA LEU A 4 -8.98 59.46 -11.47
C LEU A 4 -8.36 58.44 -10.51
N SER A 5 -9.20 57.59 -9.93
CA SER A 5 -8.77 56.46 -9.09
C SER A 5 -8.17 55.38 -9.99
N LEU A 6 -6.85 55.25 -9.97
CA LEU A 6 -6.10 54.18 -10.64
C LEU A 6 -6.32 52.87 -9.88
N LEU A 7 -7.24 52.03 -10.35
CA LEU A 7 -7.43 50.69 -9.81
C LEU A 7 -6.25 49.80 -10.26
N ILE A 8 -5.27 49.62 -9.39
CA ILE A 8 -4.22 48.62 -9.58
C ILE A 8 -4.84 47.25 -9.26
N ILE A 9 -5.30 46.54 -10.29
CA ILE A 9 -5.69 45.14 -10.19
C ILE A 9 -4.40 44.30 -10.10
N ILE A 10 -3.92 44.03 -8.89
CA ILE A 10 -2.89 43.02 -8.65
C ILE A 10 -3.56 41.66 -8.85
N PHE A 11 -3.42 41.13 -10.07
CA PHE A 11 -3.75 39.74 -10.37
C PHE A 11 -2.70 38.87 -9.66
N PHE A 12 -3.00 38.37 -8.47
CA PHE A 12 -2.21 37.33 -7.81
C PHE A 12 -2.31 36.05 -8.66
N LEU A 13 -1.48 35.94 -9.69
CA LEU A 13 -1.16 34.67 -10.31
C LEU A 13 -0.48 33.84 -9.22
N THR A 14 -1.24 32.96 -8.59
CA THR A 14 -0.67 31.96 -7.69
C THR A 14 0.19 31.03 -8.54
N PHE A 15 1.47 31.37 -8.69
CA PHE A 15 2.45 30.50 -9.29
C PHE A 15 2.54 29.26 -8.41
N THR A 16 1.89 28.17 -8.81
CA THR A 16 2.14 26.84 -8.26
C THR A 16 3.51 26.41 -8.76
N SER A 17 4.57 26.99 -8.18
CA SER A 17 5.94 26.68 -8.54
C SER A 17 6.23 25.27 -8.06
N CYS A 18 6.62 24.42 -9.00
CA CYS A 18 7.00 23.07 -8.65
C CYS A 18 8.46 23.06 -8.18
N THR A 19 8.70 22.61 -6.94
CA THR A 19 10.01 22.66 -6.30
C THR A 19 10.59 21.26 -6.09
N ILE A 20 11.90 21.17 -5.89
CA ILE A 20 12.59 19.92 -5.53
C ILE A 20 12.72 19.87 -4.01
N GLN A 21 11.96 18.98 -3.39
CA GLN A 21 12.07 18.65 -1.98
C GLN A 21 13.29 17.76 -1.74
N LYS A 22 13.98 17.99 -0.62
CA LYS A 22 15.04 17.13 -0.08
C LYS A 22 14.82 16.96 1.42
N ASP A 23 14.73 15.71 1.84
CA ASP A 23 14.62 15.33 3.25
C ASP A 23 15.94 14.69 3.68
N PHE A 24 16.33 14.88 4.94
CA PHE A 24 17.61 14.43 5.46
C PHE A 24 17.41 13.69 6.78
N TYR A 25 18.19 12.63 6.97
CA TYR A 25 18.32 11.94 8.25
C TYR A 25 19.00 12.84 9.29
N GLN A 26 18.89 12.47 10.58
CA GLN A 26 19.56 13.16 11.69
C GLN A 26 21.08 13.24 11.53
N ASN A 27 21.70 12.31 10.81
CA ASN A 27 23.13 12.31 10.51
C ASN A 27 23.51 13.22 9.32
N GLY A 28 22.56 13.96 8.76
CA GLY A 28 22.77 14.85 7.61
C GLY A 28 22.74 14.17 6.25
N ASN A 29 22.63 12.83 6.19
CA ASN A 29 22.56 12.13 4.91
C ASN A 29 21.18 12.31 4.26
N LEU A 30 21.17 12.42 2.93
CA LEU A 30 19.94 12.56 2.16
C LEU A 30 19.05 11.33 2.37
N GLU A 31 17.81 11.55 2.80
CA GLU A 31 16.80 10.50 3.02
C GLU A 31 15.88 10.36 1.81
N ALA A 32 15.41 11.48 1.26
CA ALA A 32 14.53 11.48 0.11
C ALA A 32 14.74 12.72 -0.75
N LYS A 33 14.46 12.60 -2.05
CA LYS A 33 14.31 13.76 -2.93
C LYS A 33 13.33 13.52 -4.05
N GLY A 34 12.64 14.58 -4.44
CA GLY A 34 11.75 14.57 -5.60
C GLY A 34 11.01 15.87 -5.76
N LYS A 35 10.11 15.90 -6.73
CA LYS A 35 9.38 17.10 -7.14
C LYS A 35 8.06 17.21 -6.33
N ILE A 36 7.74 18.40 -5.81
CA ILE A 36 6.49 18.71 -5.11
C ILE A 36 5.81 19.96 -5.68
N THR A 37 4.48 19.98 -5.63
CA THR A 37 3.64 21.17 -5.88
C THR A 37 2.66 21.27 -4.72
N GLN A 38 2.66 22.37 -3.96
CA GLN A 38 1.77 22.53 -2.79
C GLN A 38 1.79 21.29 -1.86
N ASP A 39 3.00 20.84 -1.48
CA ASP A 39 3.25 19.65 -0.64
C ASP A 39 2.83 18.29 -1.24
N ILE A 40 2.31 18.26 -2.46
CA ILE A 40 1.93 17.03 -3.17
C ILE A 40 3.12 16.52 -3.99
N LYS A 41 3.49 15.24 -3.80
CA LYS A 41 4.57 14.58 -4.55
C LYS A 41 4.18 14.35 -6.00
N HIS A 42 5.09 14.69 -6.92
CA HIS A 42 4.96 14.46 -8.35
C HIS A 42 6.25 13.89 -8.96
N GLY A 43 6.10 13.17 -10.07
CA GLY A 43 7.21 12.70 -10.89
C GLY A 43 8.14 11.77 -10.14
N LYS A 44 9.41 11.75 -10.55
CA LYS A 44 10.40 10.79 -10.04
C LYS A 44 10.82 11.16 -8.62
N TRP A 45 10.76 10.17 -7.73
CA TRP A 45 11.24 10.25 -6.37
C TRP A 45 12.31 9.20 -6.10
N LYS A 46 13.30 9.57 -5.29
CA LYS A 46 14.35 8.69 -4.79
C LYS A 46 14.35 8.72 -3.28
N TYR A 47 14.52 7.56 -2.66
CA TYR A 47 14.70 7.36 -1.23
C TYR A 47 16.02 6.65 -1.03
N PHE A 48 16.72 6.97 0.04
CA PHE A 48 18.06 6.47 0.33
C PHE A 48 18.10 5.90 1.74
N TYR A 49 19.00 4.96 1.98
CA TYR A 49 19.32 4.49 3.32
C TYR A 49 20.18 5.51 4.07
N LYS A 50 20.29 5.33 5.39
CA LYS A 50 21.17 6.17 6.25
C LYS A 50 22.63 6.17 5.81
N ASN A 51 23.09 5.14 5.10
CA ASN A 51 24.45 5.06 4.54
C ASN A 51 24.60 5.76 3.17
N GLY A 52 23.54 6.37 2.64
CA GLY A 52 23.51 7.08 1.35
C GLY A 52 23.18 6.21 0.14
N ASN A 53 23.09 4.88 0.29
CA ASN A 53 22.76 3.98 -0.82
C ASN A 53 21.29 4.15 -1.22
N LEU A 54 21.00 3.99 -2.51
CA LEU A 54 19.64 4.08 -3.02
C LEU A 54 18.80 2.96 -2.39
N HIS A 55 17.67 3.32 -1.80
CA HIS A 55 16.73 2.39 -1.18
C HIS A 55 15.53 2.16 -2.09
N GLN A 56 14.90 3.23 -2.59
CA GLN A 56 13.74 3.10 -3.48
C GLN A 56 13.71 4.18 -4.54
N ILE A 57 13.15 3.85 -5.69
CA ILE A 57 12.92 4.78 -6.79
C ILE A 57 11.63 4.46 -7.52
N GLY A 58 10.89 5.50 -7.88
CA GLY A 58 9.67 5.35 -8.64
C GLY A 58 9.05 6.70 -8.94
N LYS A 59 7.78 6.69 -9.36
CA LYS A 59 7.05 7.91 -9.69
C LYS A 59 5.87 8.13 -8.74
N TYR A 60 5.55 9.39 -8.52
CA TYR A 60 4.32 9.85 -7.89
C TYR A 60 3.44 10.60 -8.91
N SER A 61 2.13 10.42 -8.79
CA SER A 61 1.11 11.26 -9.42
C SER A 61 0.09 11.61 -8.34
N ASN A 62 -0.19 12.91 -8.17
CA ASN A 62 -1.11 13.44 -7.16
C ASN A 62 -0.84 12.87 -5.75
N GLY A 63 0.43 12.81 -5.35
CA GLY A 63 0.82 12.29 -4.03
C GLY A 63 0.81 10.77 -3.90
N MET A 64 0.38 10.03 -4.94
CA MET A 64 0.30 8.57 -4.92
C MET A 64 1.37 7.90 -5.77
N LYS A 65 1.94 6.78 -5.29
CA LYS A 65 2.88 5.97 -6.09
C LYS A 65 2.20 5.49 -7.37
N THR A 66 2.88 5.61 -8.50
CA THR A 66 2.39 5.16 -9.80
C THR A 66 3.50 4.60 -10.67
N GLY A 67 3.15 3.68 -11.56
CA GLY A 67 4.07 3.02 -12.47
C GLY A 67 5.04 2.07 -11.76
N GLU A 68 6.13 1.76 -12.44
CA GLU A 68 7.17 0.88 -11.92
C GLU A 68 7.90 1.52 -10.72
N TRP A 69 8.07 0.71 -9.68
CA TRP A 69 8.89 1.01 -8.51
C TRP A 69 9.96 -0.04 -8.35
N LYS A 70 11.17 0.41 -8.04
CA LYS A 70 12.30 -0.45 -7.69
C LYS A 70 12.73 -0.17 -6.25
N MET A 71 12.97 -1.23 -5.51
CA MET A 71 13.52 -1.24 -4.17
C MET A 71 14.87 -1.94 -4.25
N PHE A 72 15.83 -1.50 -3.46
CA PHE A 72 17.19 -2.02 -3.47
C PHE A 72 17.62 -2.31 -2.04
N HIS A 73 18.38 -3.38 -1.87
CA HIS A 73 19.04 -3.74 -0.63
C HIS A 73 20.11 -2.71 -0.27
N THR A 74 20.57 -2.74 0.98
CA THR A 74 21.63 -1.83 1.46
C THR A 74 22.96 -2.01 0.72
N ASN A 75 23.20 -3.16 0.08
CA ASN A 75 24.36 -3.42 -0.79
C ASN A 75 24.18 -2.88 -2.23
N GLY A 76 23.03 -2.31 -2.57
CA GLY A 76 22.73 -1.75 -3.88
C GLY A 76 22.11 -2.73 -4.89
N ASN A 77 22.00 -4.01 -4.55
CA ASN A 77 21.33 -4.99 -5.40
C ASN A 77 19.81 -4.76 -5.39
N LEU A 78 19.14 -5.09 -6.50
CA LEU A 78 17.69 -4.99 -6.58
C LEU A 78 17.06 -5.90 -5.51
N GLU A 79 16.15 -5.37 -4.70
CA GLU A 79 15.40 -6.10 -3.69
C GLU A 79 14.03 -6.47 -4.24
N ALA A 80 13.34 -5.53 -4.87
CA ALA A 80 12.02 -5.76 -5.42
C ALA A 80 11.71 -4.82 -6.59
N ILE A 81 10.88 -5.29 -7.50
CA ILE A 81 10.35 -4.52 -8.62
C ILE A 81 8.89 -4.90 -8.86
N GLY A 82 8.08 -3.89 -9.15
CA GLY A 82 6.69 -4.08 -9.54
C GLY A 82 5.99 -2.76 -9.79
N THR A 83 4.68 -2.84 -10.05
CA THR A 83 3.89 -1.68 -10.45
C THR A 83 2.98 -1.23 -9.30
N PHE A 84 2.89 0.09 -9.15
CA PHE A 84 1.84 0.74 -8.38
C PHE A 84 0.85 1.44 -9.31
N ILE A 85 -0.43 1.39 -8.98
CA ILE A 85 -1.48 2.26 -9.54
C ILE A 85 -2.17 2.91 -8.34
N GLU A 86 -2.23 4.24 -8.30
CA GLU A 86 -2.88 4.99 -7.21
C GLU A 86 -2.45 4.52 -5.80
N GLY A 87 -1.14 4.29 -5.63
CA GLY A 87 -0.58 3.88 -4.35
C GLY A 87 -0.69 2.39 -4.04
N VAL A 88 -1.44 1.58 -4.80
CA VAL A 88 -1.60 0.13 -4.53
C VAL A 88 -0.77 -0.74 -5.48
N ARG A 89 -0.22 -1.85 -4.96
CA ARG A 89 0.51 -2.83 -5.76
C ARG A 89 -0.45 -3.53 -6.72
N VAL A 90 -0.03 -3.66 -7.97
CA VAL A 90 -0.78 -4.40 -9.00
C VAL A 90 0.17 -5.24 -9.85
N GLY A 91 -0.38 -6.31 -10.42
CA GLY A 91 0.32 -7.22 -11.31
C GLY A 91 1.42 -8.02 -10.60
N VAL A 92 2.38 -8.51 -11.38
CA VAL A 92 3.47 -9.33 -10.86
C VAL A 92 4.54 -8.45 -10.21
N TRP A 93 4.81 -8.76 -8.96
CA TRP A 93 5.94 -8.26 -8.19
C TRP A 93 7.01 -9.34 -8.10
N LYS A 94 8.25 -8.96 -8.41
CA LYS A 94 9.42 -9.83 -8.25
C LYS A 94 10.26 -9.30 -7.10
N SER A 95 10.76 -10.19 -6.26
CA SER A 95 11.77 -9.86 -5.26
C SER A 95 12.98 -10.76 -5.39
N TYR A 96 14.10 -10.31 -4.84
CA TYR A 96 15.41 -10.88 -5.03
C TYR A 96 16.15 -10.92 -3.70
N HIS A 97 17.02 -11.91 -3.55
CA HIS A 97 17.95 -12.04 -2.43
C HIS A 97 19.02 -10.96 -2.47
N ASN A 98 19.75 -10.80 -1.36
CA ASN A 98 20.89 -9.86 -1.30
C ASN A 98 21.96 -10.18 -2.35
N SER A 99 22.09 -11.45 -2.75
CA SER A 99 22.98 -11.91 -3.83
C SER A 99 22.56 -11.42 -5.22
N GLY A 100 21.30 -10.97 -5.38
CA GLY A 100 20.70 -10.60 -6.66
C GLY A 100 19.98 -11.74 -7.37
N THR A 101 20.01 -12.96 -6.82
CA THR A 101 19.21 -14.07 -7.36
C THR A 101 17.72 -13.84 -7.06
N ILE A 102 16.85 -14.29 -7.97
CA ILE A 102 15.41 -14.14 -7.78
C ILE A 102 14.98 -14.94 -6.55
N TYR A 103 14.11 -14.36 -5.73
CA TYR A 103 13.58 -14.98 -4.51
C TYR A 103 12.12 -15.39 -4.69
N THR A 104 11.25 -14.50 -5.18
CA THR A 104 9.84 -14.85 -5.39
C THR A 104 9.18 -13.98 -6.44
N GLU A 105 8.14 -14.55 -7.07
CA GLU A 105 7.20 -13.87 -7.95
C GLU A 105 5.80 -13.99 -7.34
N LYS A 106 5.16 -12.85 -7.11
CA LYS A 106 3.85 -12.74 -6.48
C LYS A 106 2.94 -11.83 -7.30
N GLU A 107 1.71 -12.26 -7.54
CA GLU A 107 0.69 -11.50 -8.24
C GLU A 107 -0.17 -10.74 -7.24
N TRP A 108 -0.39 -9.46 -7.52
CA TRP A 108 -1.18 -8.56 -6.69
C TRP A 108 -2.34 -7.99 -7.50
N ASP A 109 -3.51 -7.96 -6.90
CA ASP A 109 -4.66 -7.22 -7.42
C ASP A 109 -5.14 -6.24 -6.35
N ASN A 110 -5.18 -4.96 -6.72
CA ASN A 110 -5.61 -3.87 -5.84
C ASN A 110 -4.98 -3.88 -4.43
N GLY A 111 -3.69 -4.23 -4.34
CA GLY A 111 -2.95 -4.30 -3.08
C GLY A 111 -3.12 -5.59 -2.28
N MET A 112 -3.92 -6.55 -2.75
CA MET A 112 -4.03 -7.89 -2.19
C MET A 112 -3.18 -8.89 -2.94
N LEU A 113 -2.50 -9.78 -2.21
CA LEU A 113 -1.78 -10.92 -2.79
C LEU A 113 -2.81 -11.92 -3.32
N THR A 114 -2.89 -12.09 -4.63
CA THR A 114 -3.81 -13.06 -5.26
C THR A 114 -3.14 -14.42 -5.40
N LYS A 115 -1.85 -14.44 -5.75
CA LYS A 115 -1.13 -15.67 -6.07
C LYS A 115 0.35 -15.56 -5.79
N THR A 116 0.90 -16.56 -5.11
CA THR A 116 2.35 -16.83 -5.17
C THR A 116 2.62 -17.67 -6.40
N ILE A 117 3.30 -17.07 -7.40
CA ILE A 117 3.59 -17.71 -8.70
C ILE A 117 4.75 -18.69 -8.52
N ALA A 118 5.85 -18.24 -7.91
CA ALA A 118 7.04 -19.03 -7.70
C ALA A 118 7.85 -18.51 -6.50
N CYS A 119 8.59 -19.42 -5.88
CA CYS A 119 9.64 -19.13 -4.92
C CYS A 119 10.92 -19.82 -5.40
N TYR A 120 12.06 -19.25 -5.04
CA TYR A 120 13.37 -19.71 -5.44
C TYR A 120 14.31 -19.67 -4.24
N ASP A 121 15.25 -20.61 -4.17
CA ASP A 121 16.33 -20.58 -3.18
C ASP A 121 17.42 -19.54 -3.53
N GLU A 122 18.47 -19.48 -2.73
CA GLU A 122 19.60 -18.55 -2.92
C GLU A 122 20.36 -18.81 -4.24
N GLU A 123 20.31 -20.04 -4.75
CA GLU A 123 20.96 -20.47 -5.99
C GLU A 123 20.08 -20.20 -7.22
N GLY A 124 18.81 -19.83 -7.01
CA GLY A 124 17.83 -19.51 -8.04
C GLY A 124 17.05 -20.71 -8.56
N TYR A 125 17.11 -21.86 -7.88
CA TYR A 125 16.28 -23.02 -8.21
C TYR A 125 14.89 -22.87 -7.63
N LYS A 126 13.87 -23.24 -8.42
CA LYS A 126 12.47 -23.19 -7.98
C LYS A 126 12.24 -24.15 -6.81
N VAL A 127 11.80 -23.62 -5.68
CA VAL A 127 11.42 -24.43 -4.53
C VAL A 127 9.95 -24.83 -4.61
N ASN A 128 9.66 -26.09 -4.31
CA ASN A 128 8.29 -26.58 -4.22
C ASN A 128 7.59 -25.96 -3.00
N LYS A 129 6.30 -25.67 -3.14
CA LYS A 129 5.47 -25.02 -2.11
C LYS A 129 5.50 -25.71 -0.74
N ASN A 130 5.80 -27.01 -0.70
CA ASN A 130 5.82 -27.81 0.52
C ASN A 130 7.12 -27.67 1.34
N THR A 131 8.18 -27.06 0.79
CA THR A 131 9.50 -26.98 1.44
C THR A 131 9.73 -25.64 2.15
N PHE A 132 8.86 -24.65 1.96
CA PHE A 132 8.95 -23.35 2.63
C PHE A 132 8.16 -23.36 3.95
N SER A 133 8.56 -24.22 4.89
CA SER A 133 8.06 -24.22 6.28
C SER A 133 8.77 -23.16 7.12
N GLY A 134 8.76 -21.90 6.65
CA GLY A 134 9.36 -20.75 7.30
C GLY A 134 8.62 -19.48 6.88
N SER A 135 7.61 -19.11 7.66
CA SER A 135 6.66 -18.00 7.49
C SER A 135 5.51 -18.21 6.50
N THR A 136 4.41 -18.68 7.10
CA THR A 136 3.02 -18.74 6.61
C THR A 136 2.73 -19.65 5.42
N GLU A 137 2.15 -20.79 5.78
CA GLU A 137 1.41 -21.72 4.94
C GLU A 137 0.70 -21.06 3.76
N SER A 138 0.88 -21.67 2.59
CA SER A 138 -0.04 -21.57 1.49
C SER A 138 -1.45 -21.94 1.96
N LYS A 139 -2.28 -20.94 2.23
CA LYS A 139 -3.71 -21.16 2.45
C LYS A 139 -4.33 -21.57 1.12
N LYS A 140 -4.88 -22.79 1.06
CA LYS A 140 -5.68 -23.26 -0.08
C LYS A 140 -6.85 -22.31 -0.30
N ALA A 141 -7.49 -22.34 -1.46
CA ALA A 141 -8.70 -21.55 -1.72
C ALA A 141 -9.84 -21.87 -0.72
N SER A 142 -9.82 -23.03 -0.07
CA SER A 142 -10.67 -23.40 1.09
C SER A 142 -10.28 -22.69 2.40
N ASP A 143 -9.02 -22.28 2.53
CA ASP A 143 -8.44 -21.72 3.75
C ASP A 143 -8.46 -20.18 3.76
N ILE A 144 -8.79 -19.52 2.65
CA ILE A 144 -9.07 -18.08 2.59
C ILE A 144 -10.25 -17.71 3.51
N SER A 145 -11.17 -18.65 3.72
CA SER A 145 -12.26 -18.54 4.70
C SER A 145 -11.80 -18.45 6.15
N SER A 146 -10.51 -18.65 6.46
CA SER A 146 -9.96 -18.51 7.82
C SER A 146 -9.18 -17.21 8.04
N THR A 147 -9.03 -16.36 7.02
CA THR A 147 -8.15 -15.16 7.05
C THR A 147 -8.73 -13.88 6.49
N LEU A 148 -9.95 -13.89 5.94
CA LEU A 148 -10.58 -12.64 5.54
C LEU A 148 -10.90 -11.85 6.81
N ASN A 149 -10.42 -10.61 6.88
CA ASN A 149 -10.74 -9.71 7.96
C ASN A 149 -11.11 -8.36 7.37
N PHE A 150 -12.19 -7.78 7.86
CA PHE A 150 -12.40 -6.36 7.70
C PHE A 150 -11.30 -5.60 8.44
N ILE A 151 -10.94 -4.43 7.91
CA ILE A 151 -9.92 -3.56 8.51
C ILE A 151 -10.62 -2.27 8.92
N ILE A 152 -10.50 -1.94 10.19
CA ILE A 152 -10.87 -0.63 10.72
C ILE A 152 -9.68 -0.01 11.43
N HIS A 153 -9.70 1.31 11.56
CA HIS A 153 -8.71 2.04 12.35
C HIS A 153 -9.36 2.48 13.66
N GLY A 154 -8.70 2.23 14.78
CA GLY A 154 -9.26 2.51 16.09
C GLY A 154 -8.17 2.56 17.16
N ILE A 155 -8.47 3.24 18.26
CA ILE A 155 -7.58 3.37 19.43
C ILE A 155 -7.67 2.10 20.29
N ASP A 156 -8.87 1.52 20.40
CA ASP A 156 -9.12 0.28 21.14
C ASP A 156 -8.99 -0.92 20.21
N ASN A 157 -8.17 -1.90 20.60
CA ASN A 157 -7.97 -3.15 19.85
C ASN A 157 -9.00 -4.23 20.20
N LYS A 158 -10.00 -3.92 21.05
CA LYS A 158 -11.05 -4.86 21.42
C LYS A 158 -12.02 -5.10 20.27
N VAL A 159 -11.98 -6.32 19.73
CA VAL A 159 -12.92 -6.77 18.69
C VAL A 159 -14.34 -6.88 19.28
N PRO A 160 -15.36 -6.22 18.70
CA PRO A 160 -16.74 -6.35 19.16
C PRO A 160 -17.26 -7.79 19.04
N GLN A 161 -18.14 -8.20 19.95
CA GLN A 161 -18.69 -9.57 19.98
C GLN A 161 -19.43 -9.93 18.68
N GLU A 162 -20.09 -8.97 18.03
CA GLU A 162 -20.73 -9.17 16.73
C GLU A 162 -19.74 -9.67 15.66
N TYR A 163 -18.49 -9.20 15.67
CA TYR A 163 -17.45 -9.65 14.73
C TYR A 163 -16.87 -11.02 15.08
N LEU A 164 -16.91 -11.41 16.36
CA LEU A 164 -16.58 -12.79 16.75
C LEU A 164 -17.65 -13.76 16.24
N ASN A 165 -18.92 -13.38 16.37
CA ASN A 165 -20.05 -14.17 15.84
C ASN A 165 -20.02 -14.20 14.30
N PHE A 166 -19.72 -13.06 13.67
CA PHE A 166 -19.57 -12.93 12.22
C PHE A 166 -18.45 -13.82 11.70
N LYS A 167 -17.32 -13.90 12.41
CA LYS A 167 -16.22 -14.81 12.09
C LYS A 167 -16.64 -16.27 12.17
N THR A 168 -17.37 -16.67 13.19
CA THR A 168 -17.90 -18.04 13.31
C THR A 168 -18.84 -18.39 12.16
N LYS A 169 -19.67 -17.44 11.71
CA LYS A 169 -20.69 -17.66 10.68
C LYS A 169 -20.16 -17.60 9.25
N TYR A 170 -19.31 -16.61 8.95
CA TYR A 170 -18.86 -16.30 7.58
C TYR A 170 -17.37 -16.56 7.36
N GLY A 171 -16.62 -16.88 8.41
CA GLY A 171 -15.15 -16.99 8.33
C GLY A 171 -14.44 -15.64 8.22
N ILE A 172 -15.16 -14.53 8.44
CA ILE A 172 -14.63 -13.16 8.26
C ILE A 172 -14.48 -12.50 9.62
N GLY A 173 -13.26 -12.13 9.99
CA GLY A 173 -12.96 -11.44 11.24
C GLY A 173 -12.83 -9.92 11.08
N LEU A 174 -12.27 -9.29 12.11
CA LEU A 174 -11.97 -7.87 12.17
C LEU A 174 -10.54 -7.67 12.66
N ILE A 175 -9.79 -6.83 11.95
CA ILE A 175 -8.51 -6.29 12.39
C ILE A 175 -8.72 -4.82 12.70
N ILE A 176 -8.25 -4.40 13.87
CA ILE A 176 -8.21 -3.01 14.28
C ILE A 176 -6.75 -2.57 14.24
N GLU A 177 -6.43 -1.63 13.35
CA GLU A 177 -5.08 -1.08 13.22
C GLU A 177 -4.94 0.18 14.06
N ASN A 178 -3.93 0.19 14.94
CA ASN A 178 -3.72 1.27 15.91
C ASN A 178 -3.08 2.52 15.27
N CYS A 179 -3.43 3.69 15.79
CA CYS A 179 -3.51 4.95 15.06
C CYS A 179 -2.21 5.53 14.48
N ALA A 180 -2.12 5.47 13.15
CA ALA A 180 -1.72 6.59 12.29
C ALA A 180 -2.58 6.49 11.00
N VAL A 181 -3.78 7.09 11.02
CA VAL A 181 -4.67 7.07 9.84
C VAL A 181 -4.16 8.08 8.84
N ASP A 182 -3.33 7.60 7.94
CA ASP A 182 -2.91 8.34 6.76
C ASP A 182 -3.80 7.98 5.55
N PRO A 183 -3.85 8.81 4.50
CA PRO A 183 -4.68 8.53 3.34
C PRO A 183 -4.42 7.16 2.68
N PHE A 184 -3.20 6.60 2.79
CA PHE A 184 -2.87 5.28 2.25
C PHE A 184 -3.47 4.15 3.08
N SER A 185 -3.32 4.16 4.41
CA SER A 185 -3.93 3.15 5.28
C SER A 185 -5.46 3.16 5.17
N PHE A 186 -6.08 4.34 5.10
CA PHE A 186 -7.51 4.49 4.87
C PHE A 186 -7.98 3.94 3.52
N SER A 187 -7.28 4.28 2.43
CA SER A 187 -7.60 3.79 1.08
C SER A 187 -7.46 2.27 0.97
N ARG A 188 -6.41 1.70 1.57
CA ARG A 188 -6.19 0.24 1.63
C ARG A 188 -7.33 -0.46 2.37
N ALA A 189 -7.69 0.01 3.56
CA ALA A 189 -8.77 -0.58 4.36
C ALA A 189 -10.11 -0.49 3.60
N SER A 190 -10.41 0.65 2.99
CA SER A 190 -11.63 0.85 2.21
C SER A 190 -11.75 -0.11 1.02
N LYS A 191 -10.66 -0.29 0.26
CA LYS A 191 -10.61 -1.23 -0.87
C LYS A 191 -10.74 -2.68 -0.40
N ASN A 192 -10.05 -3.05 0.70
CA ASN A 192 -10.15 -4.36 1.32
C ASN A 192 -11.60 -4.69 1.70
N ASN A 193 -12.24 -3.78 2.43
CA ASN A 193 -13.59 -3.98 2.94
C ASN A 193 -14.61 -4.06 1.81
N ARG A 194 -14.43 -3.27 0.73
CA ARG A 194 -15.26 -3.36 -0.48
C ARG A 194 -15.17 -4.73 -1.14
N MET A 195 -13.97 -5.28 -1.33
CA MET A 195 -13.81 -6.61 -1.92
C MET A 195 -14.44 -7.71 -1.07
N ILE A 196 -14.30 -7.62 0.26
CA ILE A 196 -14.96 -8.57 1.17
C ILE A 196 -16.49 -8.42 1.09
N SER A 197 -17.00 -7.19 1.00
CA SER A 197 -18.42 -6.91 0.79
C SER A 197 -18.93 -7.52 -0.52
N GLU A 198 -18.20 -7.36 -1.62
CA GLU A 198 -18.54 -7.97 -2.92
C GLU A 198 -18.53 -9.50 -2.86
N TYR A 199 -17.54 -10.10 -2.20
CA TYR A 199 -17.49 -11.54 -1.93
C TYR A 199 -18.72 -12.02 -1.15
N LEU A 200 -19.05 -11.34 -0.04
CA LEU A 200 -20.20 -11.66 0.79
C LEU A 200 -21.51 -11.52 0.03
N ASN A 201 -21.65 -10.45 -0.76
CA ASN A 201 -22.82 -10.21 -1.61
C ASN A 201 -23.00 -11.31 -2.64
N THR A 202 -21.91 -11.77 -3.26
CA THR A 202 -21.92 -12.83 -4.27
C THR A 202 -22.29 -14.18 -3.66
N LYS A 203 -21.77 -14.50 -2.47
CA LYS A 203 -21.90 -15.82 -1.86
C LYS A 203 -23.13 -15.98 -0.96
N TYR A 204 -23.52 -14.92 -0.25
CA TYR A 204 -24.55 -14.94 0.80
C TYR A 204 -25.67 -13.91 0.58
N GLY A 205 -25.65 -13.15 -0.51
CA GLY A 205 -26.56 -12.03 -0.72
C GLY A 205 -26.24 -10.84 0.21
N LYS A 206 -27.16 -9.88 0.33
CA LYS A 206 -26.94 -8.64 1.09
C LYS A 206 -27.41 -8.68 2.56
N ALA A 207 -27.98 -9.80 3.02
CA ALA A 207 -28.57 -9.89 4.35
C ALA A 207 -27.56 -9.69 5.50
N TRP A 208 -26.30 -10.10 5.29
CA TRP A 208 -25.23 -9.94 6.27
C TRP A 208 -24.96 -8.47 6.67
N LEU A 209 -25.33 -7.50 5.82
CA LEU A 209 -25.17 -6.06 6.12
C LEU A 209 -25.95 -5.63 7.36
N ASN A 210 -26.98 -6.37 7.74
CA ASN A 210 -27.80 -6.11 8.92
C ASN A 210 -27.26 -6.78 10.19
N GLU A 211 -26.22 -7.61 10.07
CA GLU A 211 -25.64 -8.37 11.18
C GLU A 211 -24.45 -7.65 11.84
N LEU A 212 -24.02 -6.52 11.27
CA LEU A 212 -22.95 -5.67 11.79
C LEU A 212 -23.53 -4.28 12.11
N SER A 213 -23.48 -3.89 13.39
CA SER A 213 -23.91 -2.56 13.82
C SER A 213 -22.93 -1.49 13.35
N LEU A 214 -21.63 -1.77 13.43
CA LEU A 214 -20.57 -0.90 12.89
C LEU A 214 -20.06 -1.48 11.56
N LYS A 215 -20.36 -0.79 10.45
CA LYS A 215 -19.83 -1.18 9.14
C LYS A 215 -18.42 -0.62 8.95
N PRO A 216 -17.45 -1.46 8.53
CA PRO A 216 -16.13 -0.99 8.12
C PRO A 216 -16.28 -0.05 6.92
N TYR A 217 -15.41 0.97 6.85
CA TYR A 217 -15.47 1.93 5.75
C TYR A 217 -15.26 1.21 4.40
N GLY A 218 -16.02 1.61 3.37
CA GLY A 218 -15.99 0.97 2.05
C GLY A 218 -17.09 -0.07 1.81
N ILE A 219 -17.96 -0.30 2.80
CA ILE A 219 -19.18 -1.14 2.75
C ILE A 219 -20.40 -0.24 2.88
#